data_AF-A0A8H3FAB3-F1
#
_entry.id   AF-A0A8H3FAB3-F1
#
_cell.length_a   1.000
_cell.length_b   1.000
_cell.length_c   1.000
_cell.angle_alpha   90.00
_cell.angle_beta   90.00
_cell.angle_gamma   90.00
#
_symmetry.space_group_name_H-M   'P 1'
#
loop_
_entity.id
_entity.type
_entity.pdbx_description
1 polymer ?
#
loop_
_entity_poly.entity_id
_entity_poly.type
_entity_poly.pdbx_seq_one_letter_code
_entity_poly.pdbx_strand_id
1 'polypeptide(L)'
;MLSSKLEFFDRVDLDFKTVHGHALKTTPDYRLLPEANGAEVLDDIEDFWRWLHDTLPTLTTTWNASPDLTRLACTGQSAGGYLAVQSALLFPELSQIKVLASMGGSLHTDIPDCRIPGPRVILGRKPPPPGKAESIVRTYLRNIKPQTVRTSGNVVDMWEFLTCVLQQAYLARWFGAMGKEELDVMKMLGRANAMPPSKYT
;
A
#
# COMPACT_ATOMS: atom_id res chain seq x y z
N MET A 1 16.67 22.84 -6.91
CA MET A 1 15.89 22.74 -5.66
C MET A 1 14.84 21.67 -5.90
N LEU A 2 15.16 20.41 -5.55
CA LEU A 2 14.34 19.24 -5.87
C LEU A 2 13.16 19.17 -4.91
N SER A 3 11.98 19.57 -5.39
CA SER A 3 10.71 19.29 -4.73
C SER A 3 10.43 17.79 -4.88
N SER A 4 10.79 17.00 -3.86
CA SER A 4 10.34 15.62 -3.70
C SER A 4 8.83 15.61 -3.49
N LYS A 5 8.07 15.60 -4.58
CA LYS A 5 6.66 15.25 -4.53
C LYS A 5 6.58 13.76 -4.21
N LEU A 6 5.85 13.40 -3.14
CA LEU A 6 5.24 12.08 -3.05
C LEU A 6 4.19 12.00 -4.17
N GLU A 7 4.63 11.60 -5.37
CA GLU A 7 3.72 11.27 -6.47
C GLU A 7 3.35 9.79 -6.32
N PHE A 8 2.07 9.53 -6.06
CA PHE A 8 1.46 8.23 -6.36
C PHE A 8 1.29 8.19 -7.87
N PHE A 9 1.92 7.22 -8.53
CA PHE A 9 1.93 7.12 -9.98
C PHE A 9 0.68 6.38 -10.46
N ASP A 10 -0.32 7.09 -10.99
CA ASP A 10 -1.46 6.48 -11.73
C ASP A 10 -1.07 6.06 -13.16
N ARG A 11 0.20 5.72 -13.42
CA ARG A 11 0.73 5.56 -14.78
C ARG A 11 1.61 4.33 -14.94
N VAL A 12 1.39 3.63 -16.04
CA VAL A 12 2.40 2.76 -16.64
C VAL A 12 3.44 3.68 -17.29
N ASP A 13 4.63 3.75 -16.71
CA ASP A 13 5.75 4.50 -17.30
C ASP A 13 6.52 3.55 -18.23
N LEU A 14 6.34 3.76 -19.53
CA LEU A 14 7.10 3.09 -20.58
C LEU A 14 8.45 3.78 -20.68
N ASP A 15 9.51 3.06 -20.27
CA ASP A 15 10.91 3.51 -20.23
C ASP A 15 11.32 4.25 -18.94
N PHE A 16 11.34 3.51 -17.82
CA PHE A 16 12.10 3.92 -16.64
C PHE A 16 13.56 3.47 -16.81
N LYS A 17 14.47 4.43 -17.05
CA LYS A 17 15.92 4.16 -17.06
C LYS A 17 16.39 3.80 -15.66
N THR A 18 16.70 2.53 -15.47
CA THR A 18 17.45 2.06 -14.31
C THR A 18 18.95 2.16 -14.58
N VAL A 19 19.76 2.06 -13.53
CA VAL A 19 21.23 1.96 -13.65
C VAL A 19 21.65 0.74 -14.51
N HIS A 20 20.74 -0.22 -14.74
CA HIS A 20 21.01 -1.49 -15.41
C HIS A 20 20.21 -1.72 -16.71
N GLY A 21 19.52 -0.70 -17.24
CA GLY A 21 18.78 -0.78 -18.51
C GLY A 21 17.35 -0.21 -18.45
N HIS A 22 16.53 -0.62 -19.42
CA HIS A 22 15.12 -0.22 -19.55
C HIS A 22 14.23 -1.13 -18.71
N ALA A 23 13.39 -0.53 -17.87
CA ALA A 23 12.36 -1.25 -17.11
C ALA A 23 10.97 -0.70 -17.43
N LEU A 24 9.98 -1.59 -17.44
CA LEU A 24 8.58 -1.23 -17.44
C LEU A 24 8.13 -1.02 -16.00
N LYS A 25 7.62 0.16 -15.67
CA LYS A 25 7.10 0.45 -14.34
C LYS A 25 5.58 0.49 -14.40
N THR A 26 4.96 -0.33 -13.56
CA THR A 26 3.51 -0.37 -13.35
C THR A 26 3.22 -0.09 -11.88
N THR A 27 2.06 0.52 -11.61
CA THR A 27 1.61 0.81 -10.24
C THR A 27 0.15 0.36 -10.13
N PRO A 28 -0.23 -0.40 -9.09
CA PRO A 28 -1.62 -0.76 -8.87
C PRO A 28 -2.45 0.47 -8.48
N ASP A 29 -3.60 0.64 -9.14
CA ASP A 29 -4.61 1.67 -8.82
C ASP A 29 -5.65 1.09 -7.84
N TYR A 30 -5.20 0.84 -6.61
CA TYR A 30 -6.01 0.15 -5.58
C TYR A 30 -6.90 1.13 -4.79
N ARG A 31 -7.99 0.63 -4.24
CA ARG A 31 -8.92 1.40 -3.42
C ARG A 31 -8.28 1.91 -2.13
N LEU A 32 -8.70 3.09 -1.66
CA LEU A 32 -8.16 3.74 -0.47
C LEU A 32 -9.16 3.74 0.69
N LEU A 33 -8.63 3.61 1.90
CA LEU A 33 -9.39 3.76 3.14
C LEU A 33 -9.76 5.25 3.37
N PRO A 34 -10.93 5.58 3.95
CA PRO A 34 -11.93 4.65 4.51
C PRO A 34 -13.08 4.28 3.56
N GLU A 35 -13.03 4.70 2.30
CA GLU A 35 -14.05 4.34 1.31
C GLU A 35 -14.05 2.83 1.00
N ALA A 36 -12.89 2.19 1.09
CA ALA A 36 -12.71 0.75 1.14
C ALA A 36 -12.21 0.26 2.51
N ASN A 37 -12.10 -1.06 2.67
CA ASN A 37 -11.47 -1.71 3.82
C ASN A 37 -10.20 -2.47 3.43
N GLY A 38 -9.40 -2.92 4.42
CA GLY A 38 -8.11 -3.56 4.16
C GLY A 38 -8.18 -4.85 3.32
N ALA A 39 -9.28 -5.62 3.38
CA ALA A 39 -9.44 -6.79 2.53
C ALA A 39 -9.64 -6.40 1.06
N GLU A 40 -10.50 -5.41 0.80
CA GLU A 40 -10.72 -4.87 -0.55
C GLU A 40 -9.42 -4.31 -1.17
N VAL A 41 -8.56 -3.67 -0.37
CA VAL A 41 -7.24 -3.24 -0.83
C VAL A 41 -6.38 -4.43 -1.26
N LEU A 42 -6.39 -5.53 -0.51
CA LEU A 42 -5.59 -6.71 -0.83
C LEU A 42 -6.16 -7.48 -2.02
N ASP A 43 -7.48 -7.51 -2.19
CA ASP A 43 -8.14 -8.03 -3.38
C ASP A 43 -7.67 -7.26 -4.62
N ASP A 44 -7.62 -5.92 -4.56
CA ASP A 44 -7.12 -5.09 -5.67
C ASP A 44 -5.63 -5.37 -5.98
N ILE A 45 -4.82 -5.67 -4.97
CA ILE A 45 -3.42 -6.06 -5.15
C ILE A 45 -3.31 -7.44 -5.79
N GLU A 46 -4.14 -8.41 -5.39
CA GLU A 46 -4.19 -9.72 -6.05
C GLU A 46 -4.59 -9.58 -7.53
N ASP A 47 -5.64 -8.82 -7.81
CA ASP A 47 -6.12 -8.55 -9.17
C ASP A 47 -5.05 -7.86 -10.02
N PHE A 48 -4.26 -6.94 -9.45
CA PHE A 48 -3.12 -6.35 -10.13
C PHE A 48 -2.10 -7.41 -10.57
N TRP A 49 -1.74 -8.36 -9.70
CA TRP A 49 -0.79 -9.40 -10.07
C TRP A 49 -1.36 -10.35 -11.14
N ARG A 50 -2.67 -10.66 -11.10
CA ARG A 50 -3.35 -11.40 -12.18
C ARG A 50 -3.26 -10.65 -13.50
N TRP A 51 -3.62 -9.36 -13.49
CA TRP A 51 -3.51 -8.49 -14.66
C TRP A 51 -2.09 -8.42 -15.22
N LEU A 52 -1.07 -8.36 -14.35
CA LEU A 52 0.33 -8.30 -14.73
C LEU A 52 0.75 -9.53 -15.56
N HIS A 53 0.27 -10.72 -15.21
CA HIS A 53 0.61 -11.95 -15.92
C HIS A 53 -0.32 -12.22 -17.12
N ASP A 54 -1.62 -11.97 -16.97
CA ASP A 54 -2.61 -12.40 -17.95
C ASP A 54 -2.85 -11.36 -19.05
N THR A 55 -2.73 -10.07 -18.70
CA THR A 55 -3.18 -8.96 -19.55
C THR A 55 -2.02 -8.11 -20.07
N LEU A 56 -1.07 -7.75 -19.20
CA LEU A 56 0.04 -6.86 -19.57
C LEU A 56 0.87 -7.33 -20.78
N PRO A 57 1.24 -8.62 -20.94
CA PRO A 57 2.02 -9.07 -22.09
C PRO A 57 1.35 -8.71 -23.41
N THR A 58 0.04 -8.92 -23.50
CA THR A 58 -0.77 -8.58 -24.68
C THR A 58 -0.80 -7.07 -24.91
N LEU A 59 -1.00 -6.25 -23.87
CA LEU A 59 -1.00 -4.79 -24.03
C LEU A 59 0.36 -4.27 -24.53
N THR A 60 1.45 -4.79 -23.98
CA THR A 60 2.80 -4.31 -24.31
C THR A 60 3.19 -4.54 -25.76
N THR A 61 2.58 -5.51 -26.45
CA THR A 61 2.75 -5.68 -27.91
C THR A 61 2.35 -4.43 -28.69
N THR A 62 1.28 -3.74 -28.26
CA THR A 62 0.83 -2.48 -28.89
C THR A 62 1.78 -1.31 -28.64
N TRP A 63 2.66 -1.44 -27.65
CA TRP A 63 3.68 -0.46 -27.30
C TRP A 63 5.06 -0.81 -27.87
N ASN A 64 5.17 -1.87 -28.67
CA ASN A 64 6.44 -2.46 -29.11
C ASN A 64 7.39 -2.76 -27.93
N ALA A 65 6.81 -3.21 -26.80
CA ALA A 65 7.56 -3.62 -25.61
C ALA A 65 7.32 -5.10 -25.32
N SER A 66 8.31 -5.76 -24.73
CA SER A 66 8.22 -7.15 -24.28
C SER A 66 8.82 -7.25 -22.88
N PRO A 67 8.02 -7.06 -21.81
CA PRO A 67 8.53 -7.14 -20.45
C PRO A 67 8.89 -8.58 -20.10
N ASP A 68 10.04 -8.74 -19.46
CA ASP A 68 10.46 -10.04 -18.93
C ASP A 68 9.90 -10.24 -17.52
N LEU A 69 8.75 -10.92 -17.42
CA LEU A 69 8.07 -11.19 -16.15
C LEU A 69 8.81 -12.21 -15.27
N THR A 70 9.94 -12.77 -15.71
CA THR A 70 10.81 -13.56 -14.82
C THR A 70 11.71 -12.68 -13.94
N ARG A 71 11.82 -11.39 -14.26
CA ARG A 71 12.66 -10.39 -13.57
C ARG A 71 11.81 -9.28 -12.95
N LEU A 72 10.99 -9.64 -11.97
CA LEU A 72 10.10 -8.71 -11.27
C LEU A 72 10.75 -8.09 -10.04
N ALA A 73 10.73 -6.75 -9.98
CA ALA A 73 11.06 -5.98 -8.80
C ALA A 73 9.80 -5.31 -8.25
N CYS A 74 9.50 -5.50 -6.96
CA CYS A 74 8.40 -4.85 -6.27
C CYS A 74 8.97 -3.87 -5.26
N THR A 75 8.53 -2.62 -5.32
CA THR A 75 8.99 -1.57 -4.42
C THR A 75 7.81 -0.78 -3.88
N GLY A 76 7.93 -0.27 -2.66
CA GLY A 76 6.90 0.59 -2.10
C GLY A 76 7.39 1.43 -0.93
N GLN A 77 6.78 2.60 -0.76
CA GLN A 77 7.05 3.51 0.36
C GLN A 77 5.86 3.55 1.32
N SER A 78 6.12 3.60 2.64
CA SER A 78 5.08 3.74 3.67
C SER A 78 3.99 2.65 3.55
N ALA A 79 2.72 3.02 3.31
CA ALA A 79 1.64 2.07 3.06
C ALA A 79 1.92 1.17 1.83
N GLY A 80 2.52 1.71 0.77
CA GLY A 80 2.96 0.91 -0.37
C GLY A 80 4.09 -0.06 -0.01
N GLY A 81 4.95 0.30 0.95
CA GLY A 81 5.98 -0.60 1.47
C GLY A 81 5.39 -1.79 2.24
N TYR A 82 4.25 -1.60 2.90
CA TYR A 82 3.46 -2.69 3.47
C TYR A 82 2.88 -3.59 2.35
N LEU A 83 2.25 -3.00 1.32
CA LEU A 83 1.63 -3.77 0.22
C LEU A 83 2.67 -4.53 -0.61
N ALA A 84 3.88 -3.98 -0.79
CA ALA A 84 4.97 -4.67 -1.46
C ALA A 84 5.39 -5.93 -0.70
N VAL A 85 5.52 -5.84 0.63
CA VAL A 85 5.86 -7.01 1.47
C VAL A 85 4.71 -8.01 1.47
N GLN A 86 3.47 -7.56 1.60
CA GLN A 86 2.31 -8.45 1.55
C GLN A 86 2.15 -9.14 0.20
N SER A 87 2.49 -8.48 -0.91
CA SER A 87 2.47 -9.12 -2.23
C SER A 87 3.35 -10.36 -2.28
N ALA A 88 4.55 -10.26 -1.69
CA ALA A 88 5.48 -11.39 -1.62
C ALA A 88 5.01 -12.49 -0.66
N LEU A 89 4.35 -12.12 0.46
CA LEU A 89 3.95 -13.06 1.52
C LEU A 89 2.62 -13.77 1.23
N LEU A 90 1.61 -13.03 0.78
CA LEU A 90 0.27 -13.55 0.51
C LEU A 90 0.15 -14.17 -0.87
N PHE A 91 0.87 -13.62 -1.85
CA PHE A 91 0.75 -14.01 -3.26
C PHE A 91 2.09 -14.49 -3.87
N PRO A 92 2.85 -15.40 -3.23
CA PRO A 92 4.18 -15.77 -3.72
C PRO A 92 4.17 -16.42 -5.11
N GLU A 93 3.16 -17.26 -5.40
CA GLU A 93 3.03 -17.91 -6.72
C GLU A 93 2.63 -16.96 -7.84
N LEU A 94 1.82 -15.97 -7.48
CA LEU A 94 1.23 -15.03 -8.42
C LEU A 94 2.14 -13.83 -8.67
N SER A 95 2.86 -13.35 -7.64
CA SER A 95 3.71 -12.17 -7.76
C SER A 95 5.12 -12.47 -8.27
N GLN A 96 5.65 -13.66 -7.97
CA GLN A 96 6.97 -14.16 -8.43
C GLN A 96 8.13 -13.15 -8.28
N ILE A 97 8.05 -12.30 -7.25
CA ILE A 97 8.95 -11.17 -7.02
C ILE A 97 10.39 -11.69 -6.80
N LYS A 98 11.36 -11.13 -7.53
CA LYS A 98 12.79 -11.43 -7.39
C LYS A 98 13.51 -10.43 -6.50
N VAL A 99 13.07 -9.17 -6.52
CA VAL A 99 13.63 -8.10 -5.69
C VAL A 99 12.48 -7.39 -4.99
N LEU A 100 12.56 -7.31 -3.67
CA LEU A 100 11.60 -6.59 -2.85
C LEU A 100 12.29 -5.45 -2.11
N ALA A 101 11.76 -4.23 -2.22
CA ALA A 101 12.23 -3.07 -1.48
C ALA A 101 11.08 -2.36 -0.75
N SER A 102 11.11 -2.38 0.58
CA SER A 102 10.17 -1.66 1.43
C SER A 102 10.86 -0.46 2.08
N MET A 103 10.41 0.76 1.74
CA MET A 103 11.03 2.00 2.19
C MET A 103 10.14 2.70 3.23
N GLY A 104 10.60 2.74 4.47
CA GLY A 104 9.81 3.31 5.58
C GLY A 104 8.42 2.68 5.71
N GLY A 105 8.32 1.38 5.38
CA GLY A 105 7.06 0.66 5.31
C GLY A 105 6.40 0.45 6.67
N SER A 106 5.07 0.54 6.71
CA SER A 106 4.29 0.29 7.93
C SER A 106 4.14 -1.22 8.20
N LEU A 107 5.25 -1.91 8.48
CA LEU A 107 5.28 -3.38 8.55
C LEU A 107 4.71 -3.95 9.85
N HIS A 108 4.75 -3.18 10.94
CA HIS A 108 4.12 -3.61 12.19
C HIS A 108 2.74 -2.95 12.32
N THR A 109 1.72 -3.66 11.84
CA THR A 109 0.33 -3.17 11.81
C THR A 109 -0.41 -3.32 13.15
N ASP A 110 0.19 -4.07 14.09
CA ASP A 110 -0.46 -4.49 15.33
C ASP A 110 0.12 -3.88 16.62
N ILE A 111 0.72 -2.70 16.53
CA ILE A 111 1.33 -2.00 17.67
C ILE A 111 0.23 -1.64 18.71
N PRO A 112 0.31 -2.13 19.96
CA PRO A 112 -0.71 -1.86 20.99
C PRO A 112 -1.00 -0.37 21.21
N ASP A 113 0.04 0.47 21.25
CA ASP A 113 -0.10 1.91 21.48
C ASP A 113 -0.86 2.63 20.35
N CYS A 114 -0.85 2.07 19.14
CA CYS A 114 -1.57 2.58 17.98
C CYS A 114 -3.06 2.20 17.97
N ARG A 115 -3.50 1.32 18.89
CA ARG A 115 -4.90 0.87 19.02
C ARG A 115 -5.71 1.69 20.02
N ILE A 116 -5.05 2.44 20.88
CA ILE A 116 -5.68 3.20 21.97
C ILE A 116 -5.78 4.66 21.54
N PRO A 117 -6.99 5.23 21.35
CA PRO A 117 -7.15 6.66 21.09
C PRO A 117 -6.55 7.51 22.23
N GLY A 118 -5.88 8.60 21.89
CA GLY A 118 -5.27 9.47 22.89
C GLY A 118 -4.30 10.46 22.26
N PRO A 119 -3.94 11.57 22.93
CA PRO A 119 -3.04 12.60 22.39
C PRO A 119 -1.60 12.08 22.27
N ARG A 120 -1.01 12.22 21.08
CA ARG A 120 0.37 11.80 20.79
C ARG A 120 0.92 12.53 19.58
N VAL A 121 2.24 12.64 19.46
CA VAL A 121 2.87 13.22 18.27
C VAL A 121 2.79 12.20 17.13
N ILE A 122 2.09 12.55 16.05
CA ILE A 122 1.95 11.70 14.87
C ILE A 122 2.70 12.37 13.72
N LEU A 123 3.72 11.69 13.18
CA LEU A 123 4.49 12.16 12.02
C LEU A 123 5.00 13.61 12.20
N GLY A 124 5.50 13.92 13.40
CA GLY A 124 6.00 15.26 13.76
C GLY A 124 4.93 16.31 14.08
N ARG A 125 3.63 16.01 13.99
CA ARG A 125 2.55 16.93 14.38
C ARG A 125 2.07 16.66 15.80
N LYS A 126 1.90 17.75 16.57
CA LYS A 126 1.23 17.71 17.88
C LYS A 126 -0.25 17.32 17.72
N PRO A 127 -0.84 16.66 18.73
CA PRO A 127 -2.24 16.30 18.69
C PRO A 127 -3.11 17.57 18.60
N PRO A 128 -4.25 17.52 17.88
CA PRO A 128 -5.20 18.62 17.90
C PRO A 128 -5.88 18.74 19.28
N PRO A 129 -6.60 19.84 19.56
CA PRO A 129 -7.36 19.99 20.80
C PRO A 129 -8.28 18.79 21.08
N PRO A 130 -8.54 18.47 22.36
CA PRO A 130 -9.43 17.36 22.74
C PRO A 130 -10.75 17.37 21.96
N GLY A 131 -11.18 16.20 21.48
CA GLY A 131 -12.41 16.04 20.69
C GLY A 131 -12.33 16.46 19.22
N LYS A 132 -11.36 17.30 18.82
CA LYS A 132 -11.25 17.77 17.43
C LYS A 132 -10.91 16.65 16.45
N ALA A 133 -9.97 15.76 16.80
CA ALA A 133 -9.58 14.64 15.94
C ALA A 133 -10.77 13.72 15.62
N GLU A 134 -11.53 13.32 16.64
CA GLU A 134 -12.74 12.50 16.49
C GLU A 134 -13.79 13.20 15.63
N SER A 135 -14.01 14.50 15.85
CA SER A 135 -14.97 15.29 15.08
C SER A 135 -14.61 15.36 13.59
N ILE A 136 -13.33 15.55 13.26
CA ILE A 136 -12.83 15.54 11.88
C ILE A 136 -13.10 14.18 11.23
N VAL A 137 -12.73 13.08 11.90
CA VAL A 137 -12.92 11.73 11.35
C VAL A 137 -14.40 11.44 11.12
N ARG A 138 -15.26 11.68 12.10
CA ARG A 138 -16.71 11.46 11.96
C ARG A 138 -17.36 12.32 10.91
N THR A 139 -16.93 13.57 10.77
CA THR A 139 -17.46 14.47 9.75
C THR A 139 -17.09 14.01 8.36
N TYR A 140 -15.85 13.56 8.15
CA TYR A 140 -15.46 12.92 6.90
C TYR A 140 -16.34 11.70 6.59
N LEU A 141 -16.43 10.75 7.53
CA LEU A 141 -17.18 9.50 7.35
C LEU A 141 -18.66 9.74 7.01
N ARG A 142 -19.31 10.73 7.65
CA ARG A 142 -20.71 11.08 7.37
C ARG A 142 -20.93 11.65 5.97
N ASN A 143 -19.90 12.23 5.38
CA ASN A 143 -19.97 12.87 4.07
C ASN A 143 -19.52 11.95 2.92
N ILE A 144 -19.06 10.73 3.21
CA ILE A 144 -18.79 9.72 2.18
C ILE A 144 -20.12 9.36 1.53
N LYS A 145 -20.22 9.57 0.20
CA LYS A 145 -21.41 9.15 -0.54
C LYS A 145 -21.40 7.61 -0.67
N PRO A 146 -22.54 6.93 -0.57
CA PRO A 146 -22.61 5.49 -0.83
C PRO A 146 -21.98 5.13 -2.17
N GLN A 147 -21.26 4.01 -2.21
CA GLN A 147 -20.58 3.48 -3.40
C GLN A 147 -19.47 4.38 -3.98
N THR A 148 -18.99 5.36 -3.21
CA THR A 148 -17.81 6.12 -3.61
C THR A 148 -16.58 5.22 -3.55
N VAL A 149 -15.86 5.13 -4.67
CA VAL A 149 -14.53 4.53 -4.74
C VAL A 149 -13.50 5.65 -4.86
N ARG A 150 -12.45 5.58 -4.05
CA ARG A 150 -11.32 6.50 -4.13
C ARG A 150 -10.04 5.69 -4.31
N THR A 151 -9.27 5.99 -5.35
CA THR A 151 -7.97 5.33 -5.61
C THR A 151 -6.79 6.31 -5.55
N SER A 152 -7.08 7.62 -5.61
CA SER A 152 -6.07 8.68 -5.50
C SER A 152 -6.53 9.81 -4.55
N GLY A 153 -5.62 10.75 -4.26
CA GLY A 153 -5.93 11.90 -3.43
C GLY A 153 -4.71 12.81 -3.21
N ASN A 154 -4.97 14.08 -2.91
CA ASN A 154 -3.92 15.02 -2.57
C ASN A 154 -3.43 14.78 -1.13
N VAL A 155 -2.15 14.43 -0.99
CA VAL A 155 -1.52 14.13 0.30
C VAL A 155 -1.59 15.30 1.27
N VAL A 156 -1.43 16.53 0.79
CA VAL A 156 -1.48 17.74 1.63
C VAL A 156 -2.87 17.94 2.21
N ASP A 157 -3.89 17.79 1.36
CA ASP A 157 -5.29 17.95 1.75
C ASP A 157 -5.72 16.86 2.75
N MET A 158 -5.22 15.64 2.57
CA MET A 158 -5.54 14.49 3.42
C MET A 158 -4.66 14.40 4.67
N TRP A 159 -3.65 15.25 4.83
CA TRP A 159 -2.68 15.13 5.93
C TRP A 159 -3.31 15.32 7.31
N GLU A 160 -4.16 16.34 7.47
CA GLU A 160 -4.87 16.56 8.74
C GLU A 160 -5.77 15.36 9.05
N PHE A 161 -6.52 14.90 8.06
CA PHE A 161 -7.39 13.73 8.21
C PHE A 161 -6.61 12.48 8.61
N LEU A 162 -5.51 12.14 7.91
CA LEU A 162 -4.65 11.01 8.23
C LEU A 162 -4.11 11.06 9.66
N THR A 163 -3.60 12.22 10.09
CA THR A 163 -3.10 12.36 11.47
C THR A 163 -4.20 12.18 12.50
N CYS A 164 -5.42 12.65 12.23
CA CYS A 164 -6.59 12.43 13.10
C CYS A 164 -7.02 10.95 13.14
N VAL A 165 -7.01 10.26 12.00
CA VAL A 165 -7.27 8.81 11.88
C VAL A 165 -6.31 8.01 12.75
N LEU A 166 -5.02 8.33 12.67
CA LEU A 166 -3.98 7.70 13.51
C LEU A 166 -4.15 8.08 15.00
N GLN A 167 -4.49 9.33 15.29
CA GLN A 167 -4.76 9.78 16.67
C GLN A 167 -5.86 8.96 17.33
N GLN A 168 -6.92 8.67 16.58
CA GLN A 168 -8.13 8.00 17.04
C GLN A 168 -8.12 6.48 16.77
N ALA A 169 -6.97 5.92 16.37
CA ALA A 169 -6.78 4.48 16.16
C ALA A 169 -7.78 3.85 15.15
N TYR A 170 -8.27 4.64 14.19
CA TYR A 170 -9.20 4.14 13.17
C TYR A 170 -8.51 3.24 12.15
N LEU A 171 -7.25 3.52 11.83
CA LEU A 171 -6.52 2.81 10.78
C LEU A 171 -6.51 1.30 11.04
N ALA A 172 -6.15 0.87 12.26
CA ALA A 172 -6.12 -0.56 12.62
C ALA A 172 -7.50 -1.25 12.46
N ARG A 173 -8.59 -0.52 12.69
CA ARG A 173 -9.96 -1.03 12.56
C ARG A 173 -10.36 -1.19 11.10
N TRP A 174 -10.12 -0.17 10.28
CA TRP A 174 -10.45 -0.20 8.85
C TRP A 174 -9.59 -1.19 8.07
N PHE A 175 -8.35 -1.35 8.51
CA PHE A 175 -7.43 -2.31 7.92
C PHE A 175 -7.87 -3.76 8.19
N GLY A 176 -8.64 -4.02 9.25
CA GLY A 176 -9.23 -5.34 9.52
C GLY A 176 -8.22 -6.44 9.85
N ALA A 177 -6.97 -6.08 10.20
CA ALA A 177 -5.90 -7.03 10.52
C ALA A 177 -5.98 -7.61 11.95
N MET A 178 -6.87 -7.11 12.80
CA MET A 178 -6.97 -7.63 14.17
C MET A 178 -7.37 -9.11 14.16
N GLY A 179 -6.49 -9.94 14.74
CA GLY A 179 -6.69 -11.38 14.85
C GLY A 179 -6.37 -12.18 13.58
N LYS A 180 -6.01 -11.51 12.47
CA LYS A 180 -5.63 -12.15 11.20
C LYS A 180 -4.11 -12.18 11.08
N GLU A 181 -3.52 -13.32 11.39
CA GLU A 181 -2.06 -13.47 11.39
C GLU A 181 -1.45 -13.25 10.01
N GLU A 182 -2.19 -13.62 8.96
CA GLU A 182 -1.82 -13.41 7.56
C GLU A 182 -1.71 -11.93 7.18
N LEU A 183 -2.41 -11.03 7.89
CA LEU A 183 -2.34 -9.59 7.67
C LEU A 183 -1.30 -8.89 8.56
N ASP A 184 -0.68 -9.64 9.47
CA ASP A 184 0.41 -9.17 10.33
C ASP A 184 1.75 -9.55 9.68
N VAL A 185 2.31 -8.59 8.94
CA VAL A 185 3.57 -8.78 8.19
C VAL A 185 4.69 -9.28 9.11
N MET A 186 4.78 -8.81 10.36
CA MET A 186 5.85 -9.24 11.27
C MET A 186 5.71 -10.70 11.67
N LYS A 187 4.47 -11.18 11.90
CA LYS A 187 4.22 -12.61 12.17
C LYS A 187 4.51 -13.47 10.95
N MET A 188 4.07 -13.02 9.77
CA MET A 188 4.31 -13.74 8.52
C MET A 188 5.80 -13.83 8.18
N LEU A 189 6.55 -12.74 8.35
CA LEU A 189 8.01 -12.74 8.18
C LEU A 189 8.71 -13.70 9.15
N GLY A 190 8.24 -13.78 10.41
CA GLY A 190 8.77 -14.74 11.38
C GLY A 190 8.55 -16.21 11.02
N ARG A 191 7.65 -16.50 10.08
CA ARG A 191 7.34 -17.86 9.56
C ARG A 191 7.95 -18.12 8.18
N ALA A 192 8.40 -17.08 7.49
CA ALA A 192 8.94 -17.21 6.15
C ALA A 192 10.35 -17.81 6.19
N ASN A 193 10.59 -18.85 5.39
CA ASN A 193 11.89 -19.51 5.30
C ASN A 193 12.87 -18.80 4.35
N ALA A 194 12.37 -17.92 3.48
CA ALA A 194 13.15 -17.14 2.52
C ALA A 194 12.42 -15.83 2.18
N MET A 195 13.18 -14.82 1.70
CA MET A 195 12.61 -13.54 1.27
C MET A 195 13.30 -13.01 -0.01
N PRO A 196 12.53 -12.66 -1.07
CA PRO A 196 11.11 -12.97 -1.25
C PRO A 196 10.83 -14.48 -1.21
N PRO A 197 9.66 -14.94 -0.74
CA PRO A 197 9.36 -16.37 -0.70
C PRO A 197 9.31 -16.94 -2.11
N SER A 198 9.94 -18.10 -2.33
CA SER A 198 9.83 -18.86 -3.57
C SER A 198 9.58 -20.32 -3.25
N LYS A 199 8.58 -20.95 -3.87
CA LYS A 199 8.41 -22.42 -3.77
C LYS A 199 9.43 -23.22 -4.59
N TYR A 200 10.23 -22.55 -5.43
CA TYR A 200 11.29 -23.16 -6.22
C TYR A 200 12.63 -23.11 -5.45
N THR A 201 12.75 -23.95 -4.43
CA THR A 201 14.03 -24.39 -3.83
C THR A 201 13.97 -25.88 -3.62
#